data_AF-A0LLC1-F1
#
_entry.id   AF-A0LLC1-F1
#
_cell.length_a   1.000
_cell.length_b   1.000
_cell.length_c   1.000
_cell.angle_alpha   90.00
_cell.angle_beta   90.00
_cell.angle_gamma   90.00
#
_symmetry.space_group_name_H-M   'P 1'
#
loop_
_entity.id
_entity.type
_entity.pdbx_description
1 polymer ?
#
loop_
_entity_poly.entity_id
_entity_poly.type
_entity_poly.pdbx_seq_one_letter_code
_entity_poly.pdbx_strand_id
1 'polypeptide(L)'
;MECEAGFRVPGDRVKREISLIGPIKHIGLICPSLPPGMGKEGRPGTKPERAAVFLGQDGLSRAGDGVQWFTRRFHGKNIQEKNPLMSETEQNQTIIDSHPTEWDEADFRRNWSQFLQMLVGENENALPLKRIQYQVEQSPIYKEVLVRWSGLSGAERLGAWKRLLQAAEEVSREVLPACVQCGTCCRKGSPSLQLEDLELLQTGRIPWNQLVTLRRGEPVQSPFDRKPFFLLDERIKIRERADSQECVFFNADTCLCAIYADRPVQCRAQACWDPAPAQDLAKQPYLTRRDIFKNVDLLLEIIVEHDKRCSFRKLNDAFDRLIETKGETVGEVLEILSYEEHFRNFIGEKLKVPSGQVELVFGRSLTDLVPLFGFRVIEEPDGSRCLVPETA
;
A
#
# COMPACT_ATOMS: atom_id res chain seq x y z
N MET A 1 -13.15 -39.77 51.69
CA MET A 1 -11.94 -39.31 52.38
C MET A 1 -11.05 -38.71 51.31
N GLU A 2 -11.36 -37.54 50.76
CA GLU A 2 -11.20 -36.20 51.38
C GLU A 2 -9.79 -35.98 51.94
N CYS A 3 -9.04 -35.05 51.34
CA CYS A 3 -8.76 -33.76 51.98
C CYS A 3 -8.10 -32.77 50.99
N GLU A 4 -8.63 -31.55 50.99
CA GLU A 4 -8.18 -30.33 50.32
C GLU A 4 -7.01 -29.65 51.06
N ALA A 5 -6.22 -28.86 50.32
CA ALA A 5 -5.61 -27.57 50.71
C ALA A 5 -4.77 -27.10 49.50
N GLY A 6 -4.92 -25.93 48.88
CA GLY A 6 -5.26 -24.61 49.40
C GLY A 6 -4.00 -23.75 49.40
N PHE A 7 -3.68 -23.04 48.31
CA PHE A 7 -2.65 -22.00 48.32
C PHE A 7 -3.14 -20.69 47.67
N ARG A 8 -3.17 -19.65 48.51
CA ARG A 8 -3.56 -18.27 48.22
C ARG A 8 -2.50 -17.54 47.40
N VAL A 9 -2.95 -16.69 46.48
CA VAL A 9 -2.14 -15.63 45.86
C VAL A 9 -2.06 -14.44 46.82
N PRO A 10 -0.87 -13.91 47.17
CA PRO A 10 -0.77 -12.62 47.84
C PRO A 10 -1.09 -11.50 46.85
N GLY A 11 -2.19 -10.80 47.10
CA GLY A 11 -2.45 -9.49 46.53
C GLY A 11 -1.43 -8.45 47.02
N ASP A 12 -1.38 -7.34 46.30
CA ASP A 12 -0.61 -6.13 46.60
C ASP A 12 0.88 -6.14 46.23
N ARG A 13 1.15 -6.15 44.92
CA ARG A 13 2.29 -5.40 44.36
C ARG A 13 2.11 -4.88 42.92
N VAL A 14 0.88 -4.62 42.49
CA VAL A 14 0.59 -4.00 41.18
C VAL A 14 0.02 -2.60 41.37
N LYS A 15 0.82 -1.71 41.95
CA LYS A 15 0.59 -0.26 41.94
C LYS A 15 1.93 0.47 41.97
N ARG A 16 2.64 0.42 40.85
CA ARG A 16 3.63 1.40 40.37
C ARG A 16 4.13 0.89 39.02
N GLU A 17 4.41 1.81 38.10
CA GLU A 17 4.82 1.58 36.70
C GLU A 17 3.69 1.42 35.65
N ILE A 18 2.74 2.36 35.66
CA ILE A 18 2.09 2.82 34.41
C ILE A 18 2.12 4.35 34.45
N SER A 19 3.16 4.95 33.87
CA SER A 19 3.27 6.39 33.70
C SER A 19 4.19 6.74 32.53
N LEU A 20 3.92 6.20 31.35
CA LEU A 20 4.38 6.75 30.06
C LEU A 20 3.36 6.36 28.98
N ILE A 21 2.14 6.91 29.08
CA ILE A 21 1.10 7.18 28.06
C ILE A 21 -0.07 7.81 28.85
N GLY A 22 -0.68 8.89 28.34
CA GLY A 22 -1.74 9.69 29.00
C GLY A 22 -3.02 8.92 29.41
N PRO A 23 -3.96 9.56 30.14
CA PRO A 23 -4.66 8.94 31.25
C PRO A 23 -5.83 8.04 30.84
N ILE A 24 -5.86 6.81 31.35
CA ILE A 24 -7.08 6.01 31.47
C ILE A 24 -7.30 5.73 32.96
N LYS A 25 -8.29 6.43 33.54
CA LYS A 25 -8.75 6.21 34.92
C LYS A 25 -9.74 5.04 34.96
N HIS A 26 -9.51 4.19 35.97
CA HIS A 26 -10.38 3.22 36.67
C HIS A 26 -11.71 2.77 36.06
N ILE A 27 -11.89 1.44 35.97
CA ILE A 27 -13.03 0.59 36.40
C ILE A 27 -12.46 -0.86 36.34
N GLY A 28 -12.36 -1.65 37.40
CA GLY A 28 -13.46 -2.18 38.20
C GLY A 28 -13.83 -3.57 37.68
N LEU A 29 -13.01 -4.59 37.99
CA LEU A 29 -13.26 -5.99 37.66
C LEU A 29 -14.53 -6.48 38.36
N ILE A 30 -15.57 -6.77 37.60
CA ILE A 30 -16.66 -7.65 38.02
C ILE A 30 -16.88 -8.65 36.89
N CYS A 31 -16.60 -9.92 37.21
CA CYS A 31 -16.92 -11.07 36.39
C CYS A 31 -18.34 -11.52 36.75
N PRO A 32 -19.28 -11.72 35.81
CA PRO A 32 -20.43 -12.58 36.04
C PRO A 32 -20.27 -13.88 35.26
N SER A 33 -20.27 -14.96 36.05
CA SER A 33 -20.59 -16.34 35.71
C SER A 33 -21.73 -16.50 34.69
N LEU A 34 -21.55 -17.47 33.78
CA LEU A 34 -22.62 -18.09 32.99
C LEU A 34 -23.78 -18.55 33.88
N PRO A 35 -25.06 -18.39 33.47
CA PRO A 35 -26.15 -19.19 34.00
C PRO A 35 -26.48 -20.37 33.06
N PRO A 36 -26.84 -21.55 33.62
CA PRO A 36 -27.36 -22.69 32.88
C PRO A 36 -28.91 -22.62 32.80
N GLY A 37 -29.51 -23.31 31.83
CA GLY A 37 -30.89 -23.79 31.95
C GLY A 37 -31.80 -23.62 30.73
N MET A 38 -32.21 -24.75 30.19
CA MET A 38 -33.16 -24.96 29.09
C MET A 38 -34.57 -24.43 29.36
N GLY A 39 -35.25 -24.01 28.28
CA GLY A 39 -36.71 -23.93 28.17
C GLY A 39 -37.12 -24.07 26.70
N LYS A 40 -37.90 -25.12 26.39
CA LYS A 40 -38.33 -25.52 25.04
C LYS A 40 -39.41 -24.58 24.49
N GLU A 41 -39.41 -24.41 23.17
CA GLU A 41 -40.55 -24.51 22.22
C GLU A 41 -40.46 -23.48 21.09
N GLY A 42 -40.63 -23.95 19.84
CA GLY A 42 -40.84 -23.11 18.66
C GLY A 42 -39.91 -23.39 17.47
N ARG A 43 -40.19 -24.44 16.69
CA ARG A 43 -39.85 -24.48 15.25
C ARG A 43 -40.95 -23.72 14.50
N PRO A 44 -40.62 -22.92 13.48
CA PRO A 44 -40.65 -23.49 12.13
C PRO A 44 -39.47 -23.08 11.23
N GLY A 45 -38.99 -24.11 10.52
CA GLY A 45 -38.22 -24.09 9.27
C GLY A 45 -37.46 -22.83 8.84
N THR A 46 -36.14 -22.86 8.99
CA THR A 46 -35.22 -22.19 8.08
C THR A 46 -34.59 -23.24 7.16
N LYS A 47 -34.84 -23.08 5.86
CA LYS A 47 -34.11 -23.75 4.77
C LYS A 47 -32.64 -23.29 4.79
N PRO A 48 -31.71 -24.06 4.19
CA PRO A 48 -30.30 -23.72 4.23
C PRO A 48 -30.02 -22.38 3.54
N GLU A 49 -29.04 -21.67 4.11
CA GLU A 49 -28.42 -20.46 3.57
C GLU A 49 -28.15 -20.62 2.07
N ARG A 50 -28.76 -19.75 1.26
CA ARG A 50 -28.38 -19.60 -0.13
C ARG A 50 -27.17 -18.67 -0.17
N ALA A 51 -25.97 -19.23 -0.10
CA ALA A 51 -24.80 -18.54 -0.63
C ALA A 51 -24.95 -18.52 -2.16
N ALA A 52 -25.53 -17.45 -2.69
CA ALA A 52 -25.76 -17.30 -4.12
C ALA A 52 -24.47 -16.83 -4.78
N VAL A 53 -23.77 -17.79 -5.37
CA VAL A 53 -22.65 -17.54 -6.25
C VAL A 53 -23.22 -17.30 -7.65
N PHE A 54 -23.32 -16.04 -8.10
CA PHE A 54 -23.62 -15.73 -9.50
C PHE A 54 -22.35 -15.96 -10.35
N LEU A 55 -21.96 -17.23 -10.49
CA LEU A 55 -20.93 -17.63 -11.46
C LEU A 55 -21.63 -18.08 -12.74
N GLY A 56 -21.73 -17.18 -13.71
CA GLY A 56 -21.80 -17.62 -15.10
C GLY A 56 -20.56 -18.45 -15.43
N GLN A 57 -20.65 -19.37 -16.40
CA GLN A 57 -19.52 -20.23 -16.80
C GLN A 57 -18.24 -19.44 -17.17
N ASP A 58 -18.38 -18.15 -17.52
CA ASP A 58 -17.29 -17.22 -17.82
C ASP A 58 -16.55 -16.65 -16.59
N GLY A 59 -17.14 -16.72 -15.39
CA GLY A 59 -16.53 -16.22 -14.15
C GLY A 59 -15.50 -17.19 -13.55
N LEU A 60 -15.77 -18.50 -13.62
CA LEU A 60 -14.89 -19.56 -13.10
C LEU A 60 -13.69 -19.83 -14.00
N SER A 61 -13.85 -19.72 -15.33
CA SER A 61 -12.77 -19.94 -16.30
C SER A 61 -11.65 -18.89 -16.21
N ARG A 62 -11.94 -17.72 -15.62
CA ARG A 62 -10.97 -16.64 -15.37
C ARG A 62 -10.15 -16.82 -14.08
N ALA A 63 -10.57 -17.66 -13.16
CA ALA A 63 -9.97 -17.86 -11.84
C ALA A 63 -8.87 -18.94 -11.78
N GLY A 64 -8.60 -19.64 -12.89
CA GLY A 64 -7.55 -20.66 -12.97
C GLY A 64 -6.14 -20.08 -12.82
N ASP A 65 -5.38 -20.67 -11.90
CA ASP A 65 -4.04 -20.34 -11.40
C ASP A 65 -3.96 -19.04 -10.59
N GLY A 66 -3.96 -19.10 -9.25
CA GLY A 66 -3.78 -17.93 -8.37
C GLY A 66 -2.53 -17.09 -8.69
N VAL A 67 -1.47 -17.72 -9.20
CA VAL A 67 -0.27 -17.03 -9.74
C VAL A 67 -0.54 -16.38 -11.10
N GLN A 68 -1.32 -17.00 -11.99
CA GLN A 68 -1.71 -16.39 -13.28
C GLN A 68 -2.76 -15.29 -13.11
N TRP A 69 -3.64 -15.37 -12.11
CA TRP A 69 -4.60 -14.31 -11.81
C TRP A 69 -3.91 -13.10 -11.19
N PHE A 70 -3.01 -13.32 -10.21
CA PHE A 70 -2.19 -12.27 -9.62
C PHE A 70 -1.26 -11.62 -10.67
N THR A 71 -0.60 -12.42 -11.53
CA THR A 71 0.12 -11.85 -12.68
C THR A 71 -0.81 -11.17 -13.67
N ARG A 72 -2.03 -11.65 -13.94
CA ARG A 72 -3.03 -10.98 -14.81
C ARG A 72 -3.62 -9.71 -14.20
N ARG A 73 -3.65 -9.47 -12.89
CA ARG A 73 -4.04 -8.16 -12.33
C ARG A 73 -2.89 -7.16 -12.33
N PHE A 74 -1.65 -7.63 -12.18
CA PHE A 74 -0.45 -6.79 -12.28
C PHE A 74 0.08 -6.59 -13.72
N HIS A 75 -0.21 -7.51 -14.65
CA HIS A 75 0.03 -7.37 -16.11
C HIS A 75 -1.22 -6.93 -16.87
N GLY A 76 -2.42 -7.22 -16.36
CA GLY A 76 -3.73 -6.76 -16.85
C GLY A 76 -4.24 -5.61 -16.01
N LYS A 77 -3.36 -4.64 -15.88
CA LYS A 77 -3.69 -3.26 -16.14
C LYS A 77 -2.48 -2.74 -16.91
N ASN A 78 -2.53 -2.93 -18.23
CA ASN A 78 -2.18 -1.81 -19.12
C ASN A 78 -3.22 -0.71 -18.80
N ILE A 79 -3.09 -0.12 -17.61
CA ILE A 79 -3.48 1.26 -17.40
C ILE A 79 -2.56 1.96 -18.38
N GLN A 80 -3.05 2.18 -19.61
CA GLN A 80 -2.85 3.51 -20.15
C GLN A 80 -3.10 4.45 -18.98
N GLU A 81 -2.06 5.16 -18.55
CA GLU A 81 -2.05 6.13 -17.47
C GLU A 81 -3.29 7.04 -17.56
N LYS A 82 -4.43 6.60 -17.03
CA LYS A 82 -5.55 7.47 -16.72
C LYS A 82 -5.33 7.97 -15.32
N ASN A 83 -4.32 8.84 -15.26
CA ASN A 83 -4.06 9.77 -14.19
C ASN A 83 -5.33 10.63 -13.98
N PRO A 84 -6.01 10.62 -12.82
CA PRO A 84 -7.26 11.38 -12.62
C PRO A 84 -7.08 12.90 -12.46
N LEU A 85 -5.93 13.43 -12.87
CA LEU A 85 -5.71 14.85 -13.17
C LEU A 85 -5.43 15.10 -14.67
N MET A 86 -5.63 14.09 -15.52
CA MET A 86 -5.61 14.22 -16.98
C MET A 86 -7.02 14.46 -17.52
N SER A 87 -7.54 15.65 -17.24
CA SER A 87 -8.45 16.33 -18.16
C SER A 87 -7.68 17.51 -18.72
N GLU A 88 -7.51 17.55 -20.04
CA GLU A 88 -6.63 18.46 -20.83
C GLU A 88 -5.19 17.97 -21.04
N THR A 89 -4.98 16.87 -21.77
CA THR A 89 -3.99 16.76 -22.89
C THR A 89 -3.91 15.34 -23.43
N GLU A 90 -4.95 14.88 -24.13
CA GLU A 90 -4.79 13.94 -25.26
C GLU A 90 -4.55 14.76 -26.54
N GLN A 91 -3.57 15.65 -26.52
CA GLN A 91 -3.20 16.44 -27.70
C GLN A 91 -2.06 15.75 -28.45
N ASN A 92 -2.49 14.97 -29.43
CA ASN A 92 -1.82 14.71 -30.70
C ASN A 92 -0.34 14.29 -30.67
N GLN A 93 -0.14 13.04 -31.08
CA GLN A 93 1.09 12.43 -31.54
C GLN A 93 1.45 12.94 -32.95
N THR A 94 1.57 14.25 -33.09
CA THR A 94 2.14 14.91 -34.25
C THR A 94 3.27 15.78 -33.71
N ILE A 95 4.50 15.46 -34.09
CA ILE A 95 5.60 16.42 -34.06
C ILE A 95 5.07 17.66 -34.75
N ILE A 96 5.18 18.84 -34.14
CA ILE A 96 4.98 20.04 -34.95
C ILE A 96 6.16 20.06 -35.92
N ASP A 97 5.89 19.79 -37.19
CA ASP A 97 6.79 20.02 -38.32
C ASP A 97 7.07 21.53 -38.54
N SER A 98 7.13 22.32 -37.46
CA SER A 98 7.46 23.74 -37.49
C SER A 98 8.76 23.98 -36.74
N HIS A 99 9.55 24.91 -37.27
CA HIS A 99 10.88 25.18 -36.79
C HIS A 99 10.82 26.03 -35.49
N PRO A 100 11.73 25.86 -34.51
CA PRO A 100 11.70 26.60 -33.22
C PRO A 100 11.64 28.12 -33.32
N THR A 101 11.97 28.67 -34.48
CA THR A 101 11.84 30.09 -34.81
C THR A 101 10.40 30.59 -34.76
N GLU A 102 9.42 29.72 -35.03
CA GLU A 102 7.99 30.07 -35.21
C GLU A 102 7.13 29.74 -34.00
N TRP A 103 7.65 28.96 -33.05
CA TRP A 103 6.91 28.49 -31.88
C TRP A 103 6.47 29.63 -30.96
N ASP A 104 5.21 29.60 -30.55
CA ASP A 104 4.76 30.36 -29.39
C ASP A 104 5.19 29.67 -28.08
N GLU A 105 4.73 30.18 -26.93
CA GLU A 105 5.06 29.59 -25.63
C GLU A 105 4.44 28.20 -25.41
N ALA A 106 3.24 27.97 -25.94
CA ALA A 106 2.56 26.68 -25.83
C ALA A 106 3.27 25.62 -26.68
N ASP A 107 3.66 25.98 -27.90
CA ASP A 107 4.48 25.16 -28.78
C ASP A 107 5.81 24.81 -28.13
N PHE A 108 6.50 25.78 -27.52
CA PHE A 108 7.75 25.52 -26.80
C PHE A 108 7.56 24.51 -25.66
N ARG A 109 6.55 24.70 -24.79
CA ARG A 109 6.29 23.78 -23.67
C ARG A 109 5.96 22.36 -24.15
N ARG A 110 5.17 22.25 -25.22
CA ARG A 110 4.81 20.98 -25.85
C ARG A 110 6.03 20.27 -26.43
N ASN A 111 6.81 20.96 -27.26
CA ASN A 111 8.01 20.39 -27.89
C ASN A 111 9.09 20.06 -26.85
N TRP A 112 9.21 20.85 -25.78
CA TRP A 112 10.07 20.54 -24.64
C TRP A 112 9.71 19.22 -23.97
N SER A 113 8.42 19.03 -23.65
CA SER A 113 7.92 17.79 -23.06
C SER A 113 8.18 16.58 -23.98
N GLN A 114 7.93 16.74 -25.29
CA GLN A 114 8.19 15.70 -26.28
C GLN A 114 9.68 15.35 -26.40
N PHE A 115 10.56 16.35 -26.45
CA PHE A 115 12.00 16.12 -26.48
C PHE A 115 12.48 15.33 -25.25
N LEU A 116 12.03 15.72 -24.05
CA LEU A 116 12.40 14.99 -22.84
C LEU A 116 11.91 13.53 -22.86
N GLN A 117 10.71 13.27 -23.39
CA GLN A 117 10.20 11.91 -23.58
C GLN A 117 11.08 11.11 -24.55
N MET A 118 11.47 11.71 -25.68
CA MET A 118 12.38 11.09 -26.65
C MET A 118 13.75 10.78 -26.03
N LEU A 119 14.29 11.71 -25.24
CA LEU A 119 15.59 11.56 -24.57
C LEU A 119 15.62 10.35 -23.62
N VAL A 120 14.48 9.98 -23.03
CA VAL A 120 14.36 8.82 -22.14
C VAL A 120 14.03 7.53 -22.90
N GLY A 121 13.50 7.63 -24.12
CA GLY A 121 12.74 6.59 -24.81
C GLY A 121 13.47 5.31 -25.25
N GLU A 122 14.77 5.13 -25.02
CA GLU A 122 15.53 4.01 -25.60
C GLU A 122 16.49 3.28 -24.63
N ASN A 123 16.35 3.43 -23.30
CA ASN A 123 17.31 2.80 -22.37
C ASN A 123 16.65 2.28 -21.09
N GLU A 124 16.81 0.98 -20.79
CA GLU A 124 16.27 0.33 -19.58
C GLU A 124 16.87 0.91 -18.27
N ASN A 125 18.05 1.53 -18.37
CA ASN A 125 18.74 2.20 -17.27
C ASN A 125 18.59 3.73 -17.30
N ALA A 126 17.64 4.27 -18.06
CA ALA A 126 17.42 5.71 -18.14
C ALA A 126 16.92 6.28 -16.81
N LEU A 127 17.41 7.48 -16.47
CA LEU A 127 16.83 8.27 -15.40
C LEU A 127 15.33 8.50 -15.63
N PRO A 128 14.51 8.56 -14.57
CA PRO A 128 13.11 8.91 -14.74
C PRO A 128 12.93 10.24 -15.46
N LEU A 129 12.00 10.30 -16.41
CA LEU A 129 11.63 11.53 -17.13
C LEU A 129 11.43 12.72 -16.18
N LYS A 130 10.63 12.53 -15.13
CA LYS A 130 10.34 13.57 -14.14
C LYS A 130 11.57 14.08 -13.40
N ARG A 131 12.60 13.24 -13.27
CA ARG A 131 13.87 13.64 -12.67
C ARG A 131 14.66 14.56 -13.61
N ILE A 132 14.84 14.15 -14.87
CA ILE A 132 15.54 14.97 -15.87
C ILE A 132 14.80 16.30 -16.03
N GLN A 133 13.47 16.25 -16.19
CA GLN A 133 12.62 17.43 -16.25
C GLN A 133 12.90 18.37 -15.08
N TYR A 134 12.80 17.87 -13.84
CA TYR A 134 13.04 18.69 -12.66
C TYR A 134 14.44 19.32 -12.64
N GLN A 135 15.49 18.53 -12.89
CA GLN A 135 16.87 19.01 -12.85
C GLN A 135 17.12 20.11 -13.89
N VAL A 136 16.60 19.94 -15.12
CA VAL A 136 16.75 20.95 -16.16
C VAL A 136 15.91 22.18 -15.85
N GLU A 137 14.68 22.03 -15.37
CA GLU A 137 13.81 23.16 -15.00
C GLU A 137 14.38 24.00 -13.85
N GLN A 138 15.20 23.39 -12.99
CA GLN A 138 15.93 24.12 -11.95
C GLN A 138 17.17 24.84 -12.46
N SER A 139 17.68 24.50 -13.65
CA SER A 139 18.87 25.12 -14.23
C SER A 139 18.65 26.61 -14.56
N PRO A 140 19.71 27.44 -14.46
CA PRO A 140 19.64 28.82 -14.91
C PRO A 140 19.26 28.95 -16.39
N ILE A 141 19.71 28.00 -17.23
CA ILE A 141 19.44 27.97 -18.67
C ILE A 141 17.94 27.89 -18.93
N TYR A 142 17.24 26.92 -18.32
CA TYR A 142 15.80 26.77 -18.54
C TYR A 142 15.02 28.00 -18.05
N LYS A 143 15.34 28.51 -16.85
CA LYS A 143 14.68 29.69 -16.28
C LYS A 143 14.86 30.93 -17.15
N GLU A 144 16.06 31.14 -17.68
CA GLU A 144 16.35 32.24 -18.61
C GLU A 144 15.55 32.09 -19.91
N VAL A 145 15.57 30.91 -20.52
CA VAL A 145 14.86 30.62 -21.77
C VAL A 145 13.36 30.83 -21.60
N LEU A 146 12.78 30.29 -20.52
CA LEU A 146 11.34 30.39 -20.26
C LEU A 146 10.87 31.84 -20.12
N VAL A 147 11.60 32.66 -19.34
CA VAL A 147 11.24 34.06 -19.11
C VAL A 147 11.35 34.90 -20.37
N ARG A 148 12.35 34.62 -21.22
CA ARG A 148 12.65 35.45 -22.39
C ARG A 148 11.93 35.00 -23.66
N TRP A 149 11.43 33.76 -23.72
CA TRP A 149 10.98 33.10 -24.95
C TRP A 149 10.10 33.96 -25.86
N SER A 150 9.06 34.57 -25.29
CA SER A 150 8.08 35.37 -26.02
C SER A 150 8.67 36.64 -26.65
N GLY A 151 9.79 37.15 -26.11
CA GLY A 151 10.50 38.33 -26.61
C GLY A 151 11.71 38.01 -27.49
N LEU A 152 12.06 36.74 -27.69
CA LEU A 152 13.19 36.33 -28.55
C LEU A 152 12.79 36.39 -30.03
N SER A 153 13.71 36.86 -30.88
CA SER A 153 13.63 36.68 -32.33
C SER A 153 13.76 35.21 -32.70
N GLY A 154 13.37 34.84 -33.93
CA GLY A 154 13.45 33.44 -34.38
C GLY A 154 14.85 32.84 -34.26
N ALA A 155 15.90 33.59 -34.61
CA ALA A 155 17.28 33.11 -34.50
C ALA A 155 17.70 32.89 -33.03
N GLU A 156 17.27 33.77 -32.13
CA GLU A 156 17.53 33.65 -30.69
C GLU A 156 16.76 32.47 -30.09
N ARG A 157 15.52 32.19 -30.53
CA ARG A 157 14.74 31.00 -30.12
C ARG A 157 15.46 29.71 -30.50
N LEU A 158 16.00 29.62 -31.72
CA LEU A 158 16.79 28.46 -32.14
C LEU A 158 18.04 28.27 -31.26
N GLY A 159 18.76 29.36 -30.96
CA GLY A 159 19.92 29.31 -30.06
C GLY A 159 19.56 28.89 -28.64
N ALA A 160 18.48 29.44 -28.09
CA ALA A 160 17.93 29.07 -26.79
C ALA A 160 17.51 27.60 -26.73
N TRP A 161 16.82 27.12 -27.76
CA TRP A 161 16.42 25.73 -27.89
C TRP A 161 17.63 24.78 -27.88
N LYS A 162 18.65 25.04 -28.72
CA LYS A 162 19.88 24.23 -28.75
C LYS A 162 20.59 24.16 -27.39
N ARG A 163 20.71 25.29 -26.68
CA ARG A 163 21.28 25.31 -25.32
C ARG A 163 20.47 24.44 -24.36
N LEU A 164 19.15 24.46 -24.48
CA LEU A 164 18.27 23.69 -23.62
C LEU A 164 18.36 22.18 -23.90
N LEU A 165 18.43 21.78 -25.18
CA LEU A 165 18.67 20.39 -25.57
C LEU A 165 19.99 19.87 -24.96
N GLN A 166 21.07 20.63 -25.12
CA GLN A 166 22.37 20.29 -24.56
C GLN A 166 22.32 20.14 -23.03
N ALA A 167 21.66 21.07 -22.32
CA ALA A 167 21.53 20.99 -20.86
C ALA A 167 20.77 19.73 -20.41
N ALA A 168 19.75 19.30 -21.15
CA ALA A 168 19.04 18.05 -20.87
C ALA A 168 19.90 16.80 -21.13
N GLU A 169 20.68 16.77 -22.21
CA GLU A 169 21.63 15.69 -22.48
C GLU A 169 22.76 15.61 -21.46
N GLU A 170 23.19 16.74 -20.90
CA GLU A 170 24.16 16.78 -19.80
C GLU A 170 23.55 16.20 -18.52
N VAL A 171 22.35 16.65 -18.14
CA VAL A 171 21.61 16.13 -16.97
C VAL A 171 21.31 14.64 -17.08
N SER A 172 21.02 14.13 -18.28
CA SER A 172 20.75 12.70 -18.46
C SER A 172 21.99 11.83 -18.26
N ARG A 173 23.19 12.40 -18.41
CA ARG A 173 24.50 11.74 -18.20
C ARG A 173 25.02 11.95 -16.78
N GLU A 174 24.89 13.15 -16.22
CA GLU A 174 25.46 13.53 -14.92
C GLU A 174 24.40 13.57 -13.83
N VAL A 175 24.25 12.44 -13.13
CA VAL A 175 23.23 12.29 -12.10
C VAL A 175 23.69 12.88 -10.77
N LEU A 176 22.91 13.82 -10.22
CA LEU A 176 23.09 14.22 -8.81
C LEU A 176 22.82 13.02 -7.89
N PRO A 177 23.75 12.60 -7.00
CA PRO A 177 23.58 11.42 -6.15
C PRO A 177 22.68 11.69 -4.93
N ALA A 178 21.54 12.35 -5.16
CA ALA A 178 20.55 12.71 -4.15
C ALA A 178 19.12 12.65 -4.72
N CYS A 179 18.15 12.47 -3.83
CA CYS A 179 16.74 12.65 -4.18
C CYS A 179 16.50 14.13 -4.54
N VAL A 180 16.01 14.38 -5.75
CA VAL A 180 15.63 15.73 -6.21
C VAL A 180 14.13 15.99 -6.05
N GLN A 181 13.43 15.14 -5.29
CA GLN A 181 11.98 15.23 -5.05
C GLN A 181 11.14 15.27 -6.34
N CYS A 182 11.56 14.52 -7.36
CA CYS A 182 10.81 14.38 -8.62
C CYS A 182 9.49 13.58 -8.47
N GLY A 183 9.22 13.00 -7.30
CA GLY A 183 8.02 12.22 -7.01
C GLY A 183 7.96 10.82 -7.62
N THR A 184 8.87 10.43 -8.52
CA THR A 184 8.78 9.15 -9.26
C THR A 184 8.67 7.94 -8.33
N CYS A 185 9.54 7.82 -7.32
CA CYS A 185 9.46 6.68 -6.39
C CYS A 185 8.23 6.77 -5.47
N CYS A 186 7.89 7.97 -4.99
CA CYS A 186 6.73 8.20 -4.13
C CYS A 186 5.40 7.84 -4.79
N ARG A 187 5.30 7.94 -6.12
CA ARG A 187 4.12 7.54 -6.88
C ARG A 187 4.03 6.03 -7.15
N LYS A 188 5.17 5.34 -7.13
CA LYS A 188 5.25 3.88 -7.36
C LYS A 188 4.89 3.07 -6.12
N GLY A 189 5.07 3.64 -4.92
CA GLY A 189 4.81 2.94 -3.67
C GLY A 189 5.36 3.67 -2.46
N SER A 190 4.82 3.35 -1.30
CA SER A 190 5.37 3.77 0.00
C SER A 190 6.43 2.78 0.53
N PRO A 191 7.35 3.24 1.41
CA PRO A 191 8.39 2.38 1.96
C PRO A 191 7.86 1.36 2.98
N SER A 192 8.47 0.18 2.99
CA SER A 192 8.52 -0.74 4.13
C SER A 192 9.63 -0.29 5.09
N LEU A 193 9.35 -0.37 6.39
CA LEU A 193 10.24 0.10 7.44
C LEU A 193 11.25 -0.99 7.80
N GLN A 194 12.49 -0.57 8.04
CA GLN A 194 13.55 -1.41 8.60
C GLN A 194 13.64 -1.23 10.10
N LEU A 195 14.34 -2.12 10.80
CA LEU A 195 14.49 -2.02 12.26
C LEU A 195 15.02 -0.65 12.73
N GLU A 196 15.91 -0.03 11.95
CA GLU A 196 16.45 1.32 12.20
C GLU A 196 15.36 2.40 12.24
N ASP A 197 14.25 2.22 11.51
CA ASP A 197 13.16 3.19 11.46
C ASP A 197 12.28 3.18 12.73
N LEU A 198 12.51 2.27 13.68
CA LEU A 198 11.75 2.21 14.94
C LEU A 198 11.82 3.54 15.71
N GLU A 199 12.95 4.22 15.68
CA GLU A 199 13.11 5.52 16.35
C GLU A 199 12.18 6.60 15.76
N LEU A 200 11.94 6.58 14.45
CA LEU A 200 11.01 7.51 13.79
C LEU A 200 9.57 7.34 14.31
N LEU A 201 9.21 6.11 14.71
CA LEU A 201 7.90 5.83 15.29
C LEU A 201 7.84 6.26 16.77
N GLN A 202 8.89 5.92 17.54
CA GLN A 202 8.97 6.25 18.97
C GLN A 202 8.99 7.75 19.24
N THR A 203 9.63 8.52 18.36
CA THR A 203 9.71 9.99 18.44
C THR A 203 8.51 10.68 17.78
N GLY A 204 7.55 9.93 17.24
CA GLY A 204 6.32 10.45 16.63
C GLY A 204 6.53 11.17 15.29
N ARG A 205 7.71 11.02 14.66
CA ARG A 205 7.99 11.58 13.33
C ARG A 205 7.18 10.92 12.23
N ILE A 206 6.92 9.63 12.40
CA ILE A 206 5.95 8.89 11.59
C ILE A 206 4.82 8.45 12.52
N PRO A 207 3.60 8.97 12.33
CA PRO A 207 2.48 8.62 13.18
C PRO A 207 2.01 7.18 12.93
N TRP A 208 1.68 6.48 14.02
CA TRP A 208 1.21 5.08 14.00
C TRP A 208 -0.02 4.84 13.11
N ASN A 209 -0.88 5.86 12.97
CA ASN A 209 -2.07 5.80 12.12
C ASN A 209 -1.76 5.99 10.63
N GLN A 210 -0.49 5.99 10.23
CA GLN A 210 -0.05 5.96 8.82
C GLN A 210 0.70 4.67 8.49
N LEU A 211 0.58 3.63 9.34
CA LEU A 211 1.26 2.35 9.17
C LEU A 211 0.26 1.22 8.96
N VAL A 212 0.64 0.28 8.11
CA VAL A 212 -0.08 -0.96 7.86
C VAL A 212 0.90 -2.14 7.94
N THR A 213 0.42 -3.26 8.47
CA THR A 213 1.18 -4.51 8.44
C THR A 213 0.82 -5.31 7.19
N LEU A 214 1.84 -5.61 6.39
CA LEU A 214 1.75 -6.64 5.36
C LEU A 214 2.17 -7.97 5.98
N ARG A 215 1.24 -8.92 6.07
CA ARG A 215 1.49 -10.17 6.78
C ARG A 215 2.24 -11.16 5.91
N ARG A 216 2.87 -12.12 6.58
CA ARG A 216 3.49 -13.28 5.94
C ARG A 216 2.52 -13.96 4.97
N GLY A 217 3.02 -14.32 3.80
CA GLY A 217 2.27 -14.96 2.74
C GLY A 217 1.42 -14.00 1.93
N GLU A 218 1.26 -12.73 2.29
CA GLU A 218 0.57 -11.77 1.44
C GLU A 218 1.40 -11.51 0.17
N PRO A 219 0.75 -11.37 -1.00
CA PRO A 219 1.44 -11.10 -2.22
C PRO A 219 1.72 -9.60 -2.38
N VAL A 220 2.91 -9.29 -2.85
CA VAL A 220 3.43 -7.94 -3.02
C VAL A 220 4.15 -7.83 -4.35
N GLN A 221 4.29 -6.60 -4.84
CA GLN A 221 5.07 -6.32 -6.03
C GLN A 221 6.53 -6.04 -5.64
N SER A 222 7.46 -6.69 -6.32
CA SER A 222 8.88 -6.37 -6.21
C SER A 222 9.14 -4.93 -6.66
N PRO A 223 9.84 -4.12 -5.86
CA PRO A 223 10.16 -2.74 -6.24
C PRO A 223 11.21 -2.66 -7.38
N PHE A 224 11.84 -3.79 -7.74
CA PHE A 224 12.96 -3.84 -8.69
C PHE A 224 12.51 -4.28 -10.08
N ASP A 225 11.91 -5.47 -10.18
CA ASP A 225 11.53 -6.09 -11.45
C ASP A 225 10.02 -6.13 -11.66
N ARG A 226 9.25 -5.51 -10.75
CA ARG A 226 7.78 -5.46 -10.75
C ARG A 226 7.11 -6.82 -10.78
N LYS A 227 7.86 -7.89 -10.52
CA LYS A 227 7.31 -9.23 -10.46
C LYS A 227 6.57 -9.42 -9.15
N PRO A 228 5.45 -10.14 -9.21
CA PRO A 228 4.77 -10.54 -8.00
C PRO A 228 5.61 -11.52 -7.19
N PHE A 229 5.62 -11.36 -5.87
CA PHE A 229 6.15 -12.39 -4.96
C PHE A 229 5.37 -12.43 -3.66
N PHE A 230 5.43 -13.56 -2.96
CA PHE A 230 4.80 -13.73 -1.66
C PHE A 230 5.78 -13.42 -0.54
N LEU A 231 5.32 -12.65 0.44
CA LEU A 231 6.13 -12.31 1.60
C LEU A 231 6.51 -13.56 2.40
N LEU A 232 7.81 -13.76 2.63
CA LEU A 232 8.30 -14.81 3.52
C LEU A 232 8.06 -14.48 4.99
N ASP A 233 8.11 -13.19 5.31
CA ASP A 233 7.96 -12.62 6.65
C ASP A 233 7.11 -11.34 6.58
N GLU A 234 6.57 -10.90 7.72
CA GLU A 234 5.80 -9.66 7.78
C GLU A 234 6.64 -8.42 7.50
N ARG A 235 5.99 -7.33 7.09
CA ARG A 235 6.61 -6.01 6.92
C ARG A 235 5.67 -4.92 7.43
N ILE A 236 6.21 -3.98 8.18
CA ILE A 236 5.52 -2.73 8.49
C ILE A 236 5.75 -1.76 7.33
N LYS A 237 4.67 -1.24 6.74
CA LYS A 237 4.73 -0.33 5.58
C LYS A 237 4.02 0.98 5.91
N ILE A 238 4.52 2.09 5.39
CA ILE A 238 3.76 3.35 5.37
C ILE A 238 2.53 3.15 4.49
N ARG A 239 1.39 3.75 4.83
CA ARG A 239 0.18 3.68 4.01
C ARG A 239 0.34 4.35 2.65
N GLU A 240 -0.40 3.83 1.70
CA GLU A 240 -0.64 4.45 0.40
C GLU A 240 -2.01 5.14 0.44
N ARG A 241 -2.30 6.00 -0.52
CA ARG A 241 -3.62 6.63 -0.65
C ARG A 241 -4.68 5.57 -1.00
N ALA A 242 -5.94 5.82 -0.65
CA ALA A 242 -7.03 4.85 -0.87
C ALA A 242 -7.17 4.42 -2.34
N ASP A 243 -7.01 5.36 -3.28
CA ASP A 243 -7.24 5.14 -4.71
C ASP A 243 -5.94 5.04 -5.53
N SER A 244 -4.78 4.99 -4.89
CA SER A 244 -3.50 4.93 -5.59
C SER A 244 -2.40 4.29 -4.76
N GLN A 245 -1.34 3.83 -5.42
CA GLN A 245 -0.14 3.33 -4.73
C GLN A 245 0.77 4.48 -4.24
N GLU A 246 0.31 5.73 -4.35
CA GLU A 246 1.14 6.86 -3.93
C GLU A 246 1.27 6.89 -2.42
N CYS A 247 2.47 7.16 -1.93
CA CYS A 247 2.74 7.33 -0.52
C CYS A 247 1.87 8.44 0.08
N VAL A 248 1.27 8.20 1.25
CA VAL A 248 0.38 9.16 1.92
C VAL A 248 1.06 10.50 2.27
N PHE A 249 2.39 10.51 2.43
CA PHE A 249 3.17 11.72 2.71
C PHE A 249 3.62 12.50 1.47
N PHE A 250 3.32 12.03 0.26
CA PHE A 250 3.74 12.67 -0.98
C PHE A 250 2.65 13.62 -1.49
N ASN A 251 2.94 14.91 -1.63
CA ASN A 251 2.01 15.86 -2.23
C ASN A 251 2.15 15.83 -3.76
N ALA A 252 1.10 15.43 -4.47
CA ALA A 252 1.13 15.24 -5.93
C ALA A 252 1.25 16.55 -6.71
N ASP A 253 0.73 17.66 -6.18
CA ASP A 253 0.71 18.97 -6.83
C ASP A 253 2.08 19.66 -6.78
N THR A 254 2.77 19.52 -5.64
CA THR A 254 4.06 20.16 -5.38
C THR A 254 5.25 19.21 -5.56
N CYS A 255 4.99 17.91 -5.71
CA CYS A 255 5.97 16.83 -5.67
C CYS A 255 6.80 16.73 -4.37
N LEU A 256 6.37 17.41 -3.29
CA LEU A 256 7.10 17.42 -2.02
C LEU A 256 6.72 16.26 -1.12
N CYS A 257 7.70 15.78 -0.33
CA CYS A 257 7.48 14.80 0.72
C CYS A 257 7.33 15.53 2.06
N ALA A 258 6.21 15.34 2.74
CA ALA A 258 5.92 16.01 4.02
C ALA A 258 6.87 15.58 5.15
N ILE A 259 7.47 14.39 5.04
CA ILE A 259 8.43 13.84 6.00
C ILE A 259 9.84 13.75 5.40
N TYR A 260 10.22 14.63 4.46
CA TYR A 260 11.50 14.48 3.75
C TYR A 260 12.70 14.39 4.69
N ALA A 261 12.75 15.22 5.74
CA ALA A 261 13.83 15.19 6.74
C ALA A 261 13.82 13.90 7.57
N ASP A 262 12.64 13.39 7.88
CA ASP A 262 12.39 12.22 8.74
C ASP A 262 12.05 10.95 7.91
N ARG A 263 12.53 10.88 6.67
CA ARG A 263 12.16 9.83 5.72
C ARG A 263 12.77 8.48 6.14
N PRO A 264 12.04 7.35 6.00
CA PRO A 264 12.57 6.03 6.33
C PRO A 264 13.85 5.65 5.57
N VAL A 265 14.62 4.71 6.10
CA VAL A 265 15.88 4.26 5.49
C VAL A 265 15.68 3.73 4.07
N GLN A 266 14.54 3.08 3.78
CA GLN A 266 14.23 2.68 2.40
C GLN A 266 14.12 3.89 1.47
N CYS A 267 13.48 4.99 1.89
CA CYS A 267 13.43 6.21 1.08
C CYS A 267 14.82 6.84 0.91
N ARG A 268 15.72 6.72 1.89
CA ARG A 268 17.10 7.19 1.79
C ARG A 268 17.92 6.35 0.80
N ALA A 269 17.71 5.04 0.79
CA ALA A 269 18.38 4.09 -0.11
C ALA A 269 17.75 4.03 -1.52
N GLN A 270 16.52 4.53 -1.70
CA GLN A 270 15.82 4.51 -2.98
C GLN A 270 16.42 5.55 -3.94
N ALA A 271 17.52 5.19 -4.58
CA ALA A 271 18.10 5.91 -5.69
C ALA A 271 17.36 5.53 -6.98
N CYS A 272 16.63 6.48 -7.57
CA CYS A 272 15.93 6.25 -8.84
C CYS A 272 16.87 6.16 -10.07
N TRP A 273 18.18 6.28 -9.82
CA TRP A 273 19.26 6.18 -10.79
C TRP A 273 20.19 4.98 -10.53
N ASP A 274 20.05 4.31 -9.38
CA ASP A 274 20.89 3.18 -9.00
C ASP A 274 20.09 2.24 -8.08
N PRO A 275 19.76 1.02 -8.50
CA PRO A 275 19.01 0.10 -7.67
C PRO A 275 19.86 -0.52 -6.54
N ALA A 276 21.20 -0.48 -6.62
CA ALA A 276 22.07 -1.25 -5.73
C ALA A 276 21.87 -0.93 -4.23
N PRO A 277 21.79 0.33 -3.78
CA PRO A 277 21.59 0.63 -2.36
C PRO A 277 20.26 0.08 -1.83
N ALA A 278 19.19 0.14 -2.63
CA ALA A 278 17.89 -0.40 -2.27
C ALA A 278 17.90 -1.94 -2.25
N GLN A 279 18.63 -2.58 -3.17
CA GLN A 279 18.81 -4.04 -3.20
C GLN A 279 19.60 -4.55 -1.99
N ASP A 280 20.64 -3.82 -1.58
CA ASP A 280 21.42 -4.18 -0.40
C ASP A 280 20.63 -3.97 0.89
N LEU A 281 19.87 -2.88 0.98
CA LEU A 281 18.96 -2.65 2.09
C LEU A 281 17.87 -3.72 2.18
N ALA A 282 17.37 -4.24 1.05
CA ALA A 282 16.34 -5.27 1.04
C ALA A 282 16.79 -6.61 1.68
N LYS A 283 18.10 -6.80 1.89
CA LYS A 283 18.69 -7.95 2.60
C LYS A 283 18.74 -7.75 4.12
N GLN A 284 18.48 -6.53 4.61
CA GLN A 284 18.49 -6.18 6.02
C GLN A 284 17.15 -6.53 6.70
N PRO A 285 17.14 -6.71 8.03
CA PRO A 285 15.94 -7.10 8.76
C PRO A 285 14.89 -5.98 8.82
N TYR A 286 13.71 -6.26 8.27
CA TYR A 286 12.54 -5.39 8.34
C TYR A 286 12.06 -5.21 9.77
N LEU A 287 11.43 -4.07 10.03
CA LEU A 287 10.71 -3.83 11.28
C LEU A 287 9.50 -4.75 11.36
N THR A 288 9.26 -5.33 12.53
CA THR A 288 8.15 -6.23 12.82
C THR A 288 7.23 -5.67 13.90
N ARG A 289 6.01 -6.22 14.01
CA ARG A 289 5.10 -5.91 15.13
C ARG A 289 5.71 -6.32 16.46
N ARG A 290 6.57 -7.34 16.50
CA ARG A 290 7.29 -7.74 17.72
C ARG A 290 8.20 -6.63 18.21
N ASP A 291 8.90 -5.93 17.33
CA ASP A 291 9.80 -4.84 17.71
C ASP A 291 9.01 -3.64 18.25
N ILE A 292 7.85 -3.35 17.65
CA ILE A 292 6.95 -2.25 18.04
C ILE A 292 6.29 -2.53 19.38
N PHE A 293 5.73 -3.73 19.57
CA PHE A 293 4.89 -4.09 20.72
C PHE A 293 5.62 -4.95 21.77
N LYS A 294 6.96 -4.98 21.75
CA LYS A 294 7.81 -5.83 22.63
C LYS A 294 7.52 -5.75 24.13
N ASN A 295 6.86 -4.67 24.59
CA ASN A 295 6.56 -4.43 25.99
C ASN A 295 5.08 -4.73 26.35
N VAL A 296 4.32 -5.36 25.43
CA VAL A 296 2.90 -5.68 25.61
C VAL A 296 2.66 -7.14 25.23
N ASP A 297 3.07 -8.07 26.09
CA ASP A 297 3.05 -9.52 25.83
C ASP A 297 1.67 -10.03 25.40
N LEU A 298 0.60 -9.60 26.10
CA LEU A 298 -0.78 -9.98 25.76
C LEU A 298 -1.16 -9.60 24.32
N LEU A 299 -0.72 -8.43 23.84
CA LEU A 299 -1.02 -7.99 22.48
C LEU A 299 -0.27 -8.85 21.45
N LEU A 300 0.98 -9.22 21.75
CA LEU A 300 1.76 -10.11 20.89
C LEU A 300 1.15 -11.51 20.82
N GLU A 301 0.71 -12.08 21.94
CA GLU A 301 0.01 -13.38 21.97
C GLU A 301 -1.26 -13.35 21.11
N ILE A 302 -2.04 -12.27 21.21
CA ILE A 302 -3.25 -12.05 20.42
C ILE A 302 -2.93 -11.91 18.93
N ILE A 303 -1.86 -11.18 18.57
CA ILE A 303 -1.38 -11.06 17.20
C ILE A 303 -0.99 -12.44 16.62
N VAL A 304 -0.27 -13.25 17.39
CA VAL A 304 0.13 -14.60 16.97
C VAL A 304 -1.09 -15.48 16.75
N GLU A 305 -2.07 -15.45 17.65
CA GLU A 305 -3.29 -16.24 17.51
C GLU A 305 -4.15 -15.76 16.33
N HIS A 306 -4.22 -14.44 16.11
CA HIS A 306 -4.86 -13.87 14.92
C HIS A 306 -4.20 -14.38 13.64
N ASP A 307 -2.88 -14.28 13.52
CA ASP A 307 -2.17 -14.72 12.30
C ASP A 307 -2.35 -16.22 12.05
N LYS A 308 -2.39 -17.04 13.10
CA LYS A 308 -2.67 -18.48 12.99
C LYS A 308 -4.09 -18.76 12.49
N ARG A 309 -5.09 -18.01 12.95
CA ARG A 309 -6.50 -18.24 12.57
C ARG A 309 -6.88 -17.60 11.25
N CYS A 310 -6.31 -16.44 10.96
CA CYS A 310 -6.70 -15.51 9.90
C CYS A 310 -5.55 -15.27 8.90
N SER A 311 -4.67 -16.25 8.69
CA SER A 311 -3.56 -16.14 7.73
C SER A 311 -4.04 -15.96 6.29
N PHE A 312 -3.27 -15.23 5.47
CA PHE A 312 -3.50 -15.18 4.02
C PHE A 312 -3.50 -16.58 3.38
N ARG A 313 -2.65 -17.50 3.84
CA ARG A 313 -2.61 -18.88 3.34
C ARG A 313 -3.97 -19.57 3.44
N LYS A 314 -4.64 -19.48 4.59
CA LYS A 314 -5.99 -20.06 4.77
C LYS A 314 -7.01 -19.48 3.81
N LEU A 315 -6.95 -18.15 3.58
CA LEU A 315 -7.80 -17.49 2.59
C LEU A 315 -7.52 -18.03 1.18
N ASN A 316 -6.23 -18.10 0.80
CA ASN A 316 -5.81 -18.64 -0.49
C ASN A 316 -6.28 -20.09 -0.68
N ASP A 317 -6.03 -20.97 0.29
CA ASP A 317 -6.44 -22.37 0.23
C ASP A 317 -7.97 -22.52 0.11
N ALA A 318 -8.75 -21.61 0.71
CA ALA A 318 -10.20 -21.60 0.58
C ALA A 318 -10.67 -21.14 -0.82
N PHE A 319 -9.99 -20.17 -1.43
CA PHE A 319 -10.26 -19.77 -2.82
C PHE A 319 -9.84 -20.86 -3.83
N ASP A 320 -8.72 -21.54 -3.59
CA ASP A 320 -8.30 -22.67 -4.43
C ASP A 320 -9.37 -23.76 -4.42
N ARG A 321 -9.89 -24.14 -3.25
CA ARG A 321 -11.02 -25.07 -3.13
C ARG A 321 -12.30 -24.55 -3.78
N LEU A 322 -12.62 -23.26 -3.62
CA LEU A 322 -13.79 -22.65 -4.26
C LEU A 322 -13.78 -22.84 -5.78
N ILE A 323 -12.61 -22.67 -6.40
CA ILE A 323 -12.40 -22.85 -7.83
C ILE A 323 -12.55 -24.33 -8.21
N GLU A 324 -11.86 -25.22 -7.48
CA GLU A 324 -11.89 -26.67 -7.71
C GLU A 324 -13.32 -27.24 -7.62
N THR A 325 -14.10 -26.79 -6.63
CA THR A 325 -15.47 -27.24 -6.40
C THR A 325 -16.51 -26.39 -7.14
N LYS A 326 -16.09 -25.51 -8.06
CA LYS A 326 -16.98 -24.66 -8.87
C LYS A 326 -18.04 -23.89 -8.07
N GLY A 327 -17.65 -23.39 -6.89
CA GLY A 327 -18.52 -22.56 -6.04
C GLY A 327 -19.16 -23.27 -4.84
N GLU A 328 -19.12 -24.61 -4.75
CA GLU A 328 -19.78 -25.34 -3.64
C GLU A 328 -19.25 -24.99 -2.24
N THR A 329 -17.99 -24.56 -2.14
CA THR A 329 -17.30 -24.23 -0.87
C THR A 329 -17.30 -22.73 -0.53
N VAL A 330 -18.18 -21.93 -1.15
CA VAL A 330 -18.29 -20.47 -0.87
C VAL A 330 -18.51 -20.16 0.61
N GLY A 331 -19.22 -21.03 1.33
CA GLY A 331 -19.44 -20.90 2.77
C GLY A 331 -18.15 -20.85 3.56
N GLU A 332 -17.12 -21.60 3.17
CA GLU A 332 -15.81 -21.59 3.84
C GLU A 332 -15.12 -20.23 3.72
N VAL A 333 -15.19 -19.60 2.55
CA VAL A 333 -14.62 -18.26 2.33
C VAL A 333 -15.36 -17.24 3.20
N LEU A 334 -16.69 -17.24 3.16
CA LEU A 334 -17.51 -16.30 3.93
C LEU A 334 -17.33 -16.48 5.45
N GLU A 335 -17.16 -17.72 5.93
CA GLU A 335 -16.87 -18.02 7.33
C GLU A 335 -15.51 -17.45 7.75
N ILE A 336 -14.46 -17.65 6.94
CA ILE A 336 -13.12 -17.10 7.21
C ILE A 336 -13.16 -15.56 7.29
N LEU A 337 -13.86 -14.91 6.35
CA LEU A 337 -13.99 -13.45 6.32
C LEU A 337 -14.75 -12.93 7.53
N SER A 338 -15.89 -13.54 7.85
CA SER A 338 -16.73 -13.14 8.97
C SER A 338 -16.05 -13.37 10.31
N TYR A 339 -15.32 -14.49 10.45
CA TYR A 339 -14.52 -14.78 11.64
C TYR A 339 -13.44 -13.73 11.87
N GLU A 340 -12.67 -13.39 10.83
CA GLU A 340 -11.58 -12.42 10.93
C GLU A 340 -12.10 -11.04 11.30
N GLU A 341 -13.17 -10.59 10.67
CA GLU A 341 -13.81 -9.31 10.97
C GLU A 341 -14.32 -9.26 12.41
N HIS A 342 -15.04 -10.29 12.86
CA HIS A 342 -15.50 -10.38 14.24
C HIS A 342 -14.32 -10.36 15.23
N PHE A 343 -13.26 -11.11 14.94
CA PHE A 343 -12.06 -11.16 15.76
C PHE A 343 -11.44 -9.76 15.90
N ARG A 344 -11.13 -9.08 14.80
CA ARG A 344 -10.46 -7.77 14.85
C ARG A 344 -11.33 -6.69 15.52
N ASN A 345 -12.65 -6.73 15.32
CA ASN A 345 -13.57 -5.78 15.92
C ASN A 345 -13.70 -6.02 17.43
N PHE A 346 -13.94 -7.27 17.83
CA PHE A 346 -14.07 -7.64 19.24
C PHE A 346 -12.78 -7.33 20.01
N ILE A 347 -11.64 -7.79 19.52
CA ILE A 347 -10.36 -7.57 20.19
C ILE A 347 -9.96 -6.09 20.14
N GLY A 348 -10.18 -5.41 19.01
CA GLY A 348 -9.94 -3.98 18.88
C GLY A 348 -10.71 -3.16 19.91
N GLU A 349 -11.99 -3.49 20.14
CA GLU A 349 -12.81 -2.85 21.17
C GLU A 349 -12.31 -3.17 22.59
N LYS A 350 -12.05 -4.46 22.90
CA LYS A 350 -11.61 -4.88 24.24
C LYS A 350 -10.26 -4.30 24.64
N LEU A 351 -9.34 -4.20 23.70
CA LEU A 351 -8.01 -3.61 23.92
C LEU A 351 -7.97 -2.10 23.67
N LYS A 352 -9.08 -1.49 23.22
CA LYS A 352 -9.18 -0.07 22.86
C LYS A 352 -8.13 0.34 21.83
N VAL A 353 -7.89 -0.50 20.83
CA VAL A 353 -7.00 -0.19 19.71
C VAL A 353 -7.61 0.99 18.95
N PRO A 354 -6.87 2.11 18.74
CA PRO A 354 -7.38 3.22 17.94
C PRO A 354 -7.73 2.75 16.53
N SER A 355 -8.87 3.19 15.98
CA SER A 355 -9.37 2.73 14.68
C SER A 355 -8.33 2.86 13.55
N GLY A 356 -7.60 3.97 13.49
CA GLY A 356 -6.53 4.19 12.51
C GLY A 356 -5.27 3.31 12.67
N GLN A 357 -5.19 2.49 13.73
CA GLN A 357 -4.08 1.60 14.04
C GLN A 357 -4.46 0.12 13.95
N VAL A 358 -5.72 -0.21 13.68
CA VAL A 358 -6.19 -1.61 13.57
C VAL A 358 -5.37 -2.38 12.54
N GLU A 359 -5.06 -1.78 11.38
CA GLU A 359 -4.26 -2.46 10.35
C GLU A 359 -2.76 -2.51 10.67
N LEU A 360 -2.26 -1.66 11.57
CA LEU A 360 -0.91 -1.85 12.11
C LEU A 360 -0.88 -3.10 13.00
N VAL A 361 -1.93 -3.31 13.81
CA VAL A 361 -2.00 -4.44 14.73
C VAL A 361 -2.32 -5.75 14.01
N PHE A 362 -3.36 -5.79 13.18
CA PHE A 362 -3.89 -7.02 12.56
C PHE A 362 -3.57 -7.16 11.07
N GLY A 363 -2.93 -6.16 10.46
CA GLY A 363 -2.77 -6.11 9.00
C GLY A 363 -4.06 -5.74 8.27
N ARG A 364 -3.98 -5.76 6.94
CA ARG A 364 -5.15 -5.57 6.06
C ARG A 364 -6.22 -6.61 6.37
N SER A 365 -7.50 -6.20 6.34
CA SER A 365 -8.58 -7.17 6.56
C SER A 365 -8.55 -8.25 5.49
N LEU A 366 -9.04 -9.44 5.79
CA LEU A 366 -9.13 -10.46 4.74
C LEU A 366 -10.10 -10.03 3.63
N THR A 367 -11.13 -9.26 3.97
CA THR A 367 -12.06 -8.65 3.01
C THR A 367 -11.35 -7.73 2.02
N ASP A 368 -10.40 -6.91 2.47
CA ASP A 368 -9.60 -6.04 1.59
C ASP A 368 -8.65 -6.83 0.66
N LEU A 369 -8.39 -8.09 0.99
CA LEU A 369 -7.57 -9.00 0.19
C LEU A 369 -8.40 -9.85 -0.78
N VAL A 370 -9.73 -9.90 -0.65
CA VAL A 370 -10.62 -10.64 -1.57
C VAL A 370 -10.50 -10.17 -3.03
N PRO A 371 -10.29 -8.88 -3.34
CA PRO A 371 -9.99 -8.43 -4.69
C PRO A 371 -8.74 -9.05 -5.31
N LEU A 372 -7.87 -9.71 -4.54
CA LEU A 372 -6.73 -10.46 -5.06
C LEU A 372 -7.11 -11.81 -5.69
N PHE A 373 -8.39 -12.19 -5.59
CA PHE A 373 -8.94 -13.42 -6.17
C PHE A 373 -9.98 -13.13 -7.25
N GLY A 374 -10.22 -11.86 -7.57
CA GLY A 374 -11.20 -11.44 -8.59
C GLY A 374 -12.63 -11.39 -8.10
N PHE A 375 -12.80 -11.23 -6.79
CA PHE A 375 -14.10 -11.09 -6.16
C PHE A 375 -14.12 -9.83 -5.28
N ARG A 376 -15.32 -9.46 -4.86
CA ARG A 376 -15.59 -8.54 -3.76
C ARG A 376 -16.70 -9.09 -2.89
N VAL A 377 -16.78 -8.64 -1.66
CA VAL A 377 -17.85 -8.99 -0.73
C VAL A 377 -18.91 -7.88 -0.77
N ILE A 378 -20.18 -8.27 -0.85
CA ILE A 378 -21.32 -7.37 -0.67
C ILE A 378 -22.15 -7.85 0.50
N GLU A 379 -22.68 -6.93 1.29
CA GLU A 379 -23.75 -7.21 2.25
C GLU A 379 -25.10 -6.92 1.60
N GLU A 380 -26.00 -7.89 1.66
CA GLU A 380 -27.38 -7.77 1.25
C GLU A 380 -28.21 -7.08 2.34
N PRO A 381 -29.41 -6.55 2.02
CA PRO A 381 -30.26 -5.86 3.00
C PRO A 381 -30.68 -6.69 4.22
N ASP A 382 -30.64 -8.02 4.11
CA ASP A 382 -30.92 -8.95 5.21
C ASP A 382 -29.70 -9.24 6.10
N GLY A 383 -28.56 -8.60 5.82
CA GLY A 383 -27.29 -8.78 6.53
C GLY A 383 -26.49 -9.99 6.05
N SER A 384 -26.97 -10.73 5.05
CA SER A 384 -26.20 -11.83 4.46
C SER A 384 -25.04 -11.29 3.61
N ARG A 385 -23.92 -12.01 3.62
CA ARG A 385 -22.74 -11.67 2.82
C ARG A 385 -22.67 -12.53 1.58
N CYS A 386 -22.48 -11.89 0.44
CA CYS A 386 -22.34 -12.55 -0.84
C CYS A 386 -20.97 -12.24 -1.44
N LEU A 387 -20.36 -13.25 -2.03
CA LEU A 387 -19.16 -13.11 -2.83
C LEU A 387 -19.57 -12.89 -4.29
N VAL A 388 -19.20 -11.74 -4.86
CA VAL A 388 -19.52 -11.41 -6.26
C VAL A 388 -18.24 -11.16 -7.05
N PRO A 389 -18.19 -11.52 -8.35
CA PRO A 389 -17.04 -11.22 -9.19
C PRO A 389 -16.75 -9.71 -9.21
N GLU A 390 -15.46 -9.37 -9.20
CA GLU A 390 -15.02 -8.00 -9.46
C GLU A 390 -15.29 -7.71 -10.94
N THR A 391 -16.25 -6.83 -11.22
CA THR A 391 -16.49 -6.36 -12.58
C THR A 391 -15.28 -5.52 -13.04
N ALA A 392 -14.71 -5.89 -14.18
CA ALA A 392 -13.53 -5.25 -14.76
C ALA A 392 -13.76 -3.78 -15.11
#